data_AF-A0A966Y999-F1
#
_entry.id   AF-A0A966Y999-F1
#
_cell.length_a   1.000
_cell.length_b   1.000
_cell.length_c   1.000
_cell.angle_alpha   90.00
_cell.angle_beta   90.00
_cell.angle_gamma   90.00
#
_symmetry.space_group_name_H-M   'P 1'
#
loop_
_entity.id
_entity.type
_entity.pdbx_description
1 polymer ?
#
loop_
_entity_poly.entity_id
_entity_poly.type
_entity_poly.pdbx_seq_one_letter_code
_entity_poly.pdbx_strand_id
1 'polypeptide(L)'
;MKKHTKILKKKLKIYNPKLKEECGVFGISNTEDASALTALGLHALQHRGQEGCGIVTFDGEQYYSEKRFGLVGDNFNKEKVLKNLKGNYAIGHNRY
;
A
#
# COMPACT_ATOMS: atom_id res chain seq x y z
N MET A 1 -49.32 18.66 -20.67
CA MET A 1 -48.58 17.91 -19.61
C MET A 1 -47.48 16.98 -20.17
N LYS A 2 -46.50 17.48 -20.93
CA LYS A 2 -45.40 16.64 -21.51
C LYS A 2 -43.99 17.20 -21.24
N LYS A 3 -43.80 17.99 -20.19
CA LYS A 3 -42.50 18.63 -19.89
C LYS A 3 -41.74 18.01 -18.69
N HIS A 4 -42.39 17.23 -17.84
CA HIS A 4 -41.75 16.66 -16.64
C HIS A 4 -40.93 15.38 -16.88
N THR A 5 -41.19 14.63 -17.96
CA THR A 5 -40.55 13.31 -18.15
C THR A 5 -39.15 13.37 -18.76
N LYS A 6 -38.74 14.50 -19.35
CA LYS A 6 -37.40 14.63 -19.99
C LYS A 6 -36.26 14.95 -19.00
N ILE A 7 -36.57 15.42 -17.80
CA ILE A 7 -35.56 15.87 -16.83
C ILE A 7 -34.91 14.70 -16.08
N LEU A 8 -35.63 13.57 -15.91
CA LEU A 8 -35.10 12.39 -15.20
C LEU A 8 -34.06 11.57 -15.98
N LYS A 9 -33.86 11.82 -17.28
CA LYS A 9 -32.83 11.10 -18.07
C LYS A 9 -31.41 11.63 -17.90
N LYS A 10 -31.20 12.79 -17.23
CA LYS A 10 -29.91 13.51 -17.34
C LYS A 10 -28.90 13.29 -16.21
N LYS A 11 -29.12 12.41 -15.22
CA LYS A 11 -28.16 12.31 -14.10
C LYS A 11 -27.98 10.94 -13.44
N LEU A 12 -28.16 9.85 -14.17
CA LEU A 12 -27.49 8.60 -13.77
C LEU A 12 -26.19 8.51 -14.56
N LYS A 13 -25.16 9.19 -14.04
CA LYS A 13 -23.76 8.85 -14.35
C LYS A 13 -23.69 7.34 -14.12
N ILE A 14 -23.50 6.57 -15.19
CA ILE A 14 -23.26 5.14 -15.13
C ILE A 14 -22.05 4.97 -14.20
N TYR A 15 -22.29 4.57 -12.95
CA TYR A 15 -21.23 4.13 -12.06
C TYR A 15 -20.62 2.93 -12.77
N ASN A 16 -19.40 3.08 -13.28
CA ASN A 16 -18.67 2.00 -13.90
C ASN A 16 -18.08 1.16 -12.76
N PRO A 17 -18.61 -0.03 -12.45
CA PRO A 17 -18.19 -0.83 -11.31
C PRO A 17 -16.90 -1.60 -11.61
N LYS A 18 -16.08 -1.15 -12.58
CA LYS A 18 -14.78 -1.75 -12.81
C LYS A 18 -14.03 -1.69 -11.48
N LEU A 19 -13.55 -2.86 -11.03
CA LEU A 19 -12.64 -2.96 -9.90
C LEU A 19 -11.52 -1.95 -10.15
N LYS A 20 -11.46 -0.92 -9.31
CA LYS A 20 -10.29 -0.05 -9.25
C LYS A 20 -9.33 -0.79 -8.36
N GLU A 21 -8.33 -1.36 -8.99
CA GLU A 21 -7.18 -1.95 -8.33
C GLU A 21 -6.42 -0.80 -7.66
N GLU A 22 -6.64 -0.65 -6.36
CA GLU A 22 -6.01 0.39 -5.55
C GLU A 22 -4.93 -0.28 -4.72
N CYS A 23 -3.71 0.23 -4.85
CA CYS A 23 -2.55 -0.23 -4.09
C CYS A 23 -2.75 -0.06 -2.57
N GLY A 24 -1.99 -0.81 -1.77
CA GLY A 24 -1.95 -0.66 -0.32
C GLY A 24 -0.77 0.20 0.13
N VAL A 25 -0.96 1.07 1.12
CA VAL A 25 0.13 1.82 1.78
C VAL A 25 0.02 1.64 3.28
N PHE A 26 1.16 1.50 3.95
CA PHE A 26 1.26 1.44 5.41
C PHE A 26 2.42 2.31 5.89
N GLY A 27 2.31 2.94 7.05
CA GLY A 27 3.37 3.77 7.61
C GLY A 27 3.40 3.75 9.13
N ILE A 28 4.61 3.86 9.67
CA ILE A 28 4.89 3.88 11.10
C ILE A 28 5.95 4.96 11.40
N SER A 29 5.84 5.56 12.57
CA SER A 29 6.76 6.58 13.06
C SER A 29 7.18 6.32 14.50
N ASN A 30 8.41 6.69 14.81
CA ASN A 30 8.97 6.73 16.17
C ASN A 30 8.94 5.38 16.91
N THR A 31 9.43 4.31 16.28
CA THR A 31 9.60 3.00 16.91
C THR A 31 10.79 2.25 16.33
N GLU A 32 11.56 1.54 17.17
CA GLU A 32 12.76 0.80 16.75
C GLU A 32 12.45 -0.34 15.76
N ASP A 33 11.24 -0.90 15.84
CA ASP A 33 10.77 -2.00 14.97
C ASP A 33 10.02 -1.51 13.71
N ALA A 34 10.29 -0.29 13.23
CA ALA A 34 9.50 0.35 12.19
C ALA A 34 9.41 -0.47 10.90
N SER A 35 10.52 -1.08 10.46
CA SER A 35 10.57 -1.92 9.26
C SER A 35 9.75 -3.20 9.41
N ALA A 36 9.88 -3.90 10.54
CA ALA A 36 9.17 -5.15 10.82
C ALA A 36 7.65 -4.93 10.95
N LEU A 37 7.25 -3.90 11.69
CA LEU A 37 5.83 -3.56 11.85
C LEU A 37 5.21 -3.11 10.52
N THR A 38 5.97 -2.39 9.69
CA THR A 38 5.51 -2.03 8.34
C THR A 38 5.34 -3.24 7.44
N ALA A 39 6.25 -4.22 7.50
CA ALA A 39 6.10 -5.48 6.76
C ALA A 39 4.84 -6.25 7.22
N LEU A 40 4.57 -6.31 8.52
CA LEU A 40 3.34 -6.94 9.05
C LEU A 40 2.08 -6.19 8.60
N GLY A 41 2.08 -4.86 8.64
CA GLY A 41 0.98 -4.02 8.17
C GLY A 41 0.72 -4.21 6.67
N LEU A 42 1.78 -4.26 5.85
CA LEU A 42 1.67 -4.57 4.43
C LEU A 42 1.18 -5.99 4.18
N HIS A 43 1.58 -6.97 4.99
CA HIS A 43 1.07 -8.33 4.87
C HIS A 43 -0.45 -8.38 5.13
N ALA A 44 -0.95 -7.64 6.12
CA ALA A 44 -2.39 -7.49 6.34
C ALA A 44 -3.11 -6.83 5.14
N LEU A 45 -2.41 -5.92 4.44
CA LEU A 45 -2.87 -5.26 3.21
C LEU A 45 -2.52 -6.03 1.92
N GLN A 46 -2.11 -7.30 1.98
CA GLN A 46 -1.71 -8.06 0.77
C GLN A 46 -2.85 -8.18 -0.25
N HIS A 47 -4.10 -8.15 0.21
CA HIS A 47 -5.29 -8.14 -0.66
C HIS A 47 -5.42 -6.87 -1.52
N ARG A 48 -4.59 -5.84 -1.28
CA ARG A 48 -4.52 -4.60 -2.06
C ARG A 48 -3.36 -4.56 -3.05
N GLY A 49 -2.71 -5.68 -3.30
CA GLY A 49 -1.78 -5.80 -4.40
C GLY A 49 -0.82 -6.95 -4.23
N GLN A 50 -0.56 -7.68 -5.32
CA GLN A 50 0.25 -8.90 -5.33
C GLN A 50 1.36 -8.86 -6.39
N GLU A 51 1.42 -7.82 -7.22
CA GLU A 51 2.46 -7.65 -8.25
C GLU A 51 3.83 -7.35 -7.62
N GLY A 52 3.85 -6.59 -6.53
CA GLY A 52 5.10 -6.24 -5.84
C GLY A 52 4.89 -5.52 -4.53
N CYS A 53 5.97 -5.41 -3.76
CA CYS A 53 5.99 -4.74 -2.48
C CYS A 53 7.32 -4.00 -2.26
N GLY A 54 7.29 -3.00 -1.39
CA GLY A 54 8.51 -2.30 -0.99
C GLY A 54 8.34 -1.55 0.31
N ILE A 55 9.46 -1.39 1.02
CA ILE A 55 9.56 -0.64 2.28
C ILE A 55 10.72 0.35 2.15
N VAL A 56 10.48 1.57 2.61
CA VAL A 56 11.52 2.59 2.81
C VAL A 56 11.51 2.98 4.28
N THR A 57 12.69 3.04 4.90
CA THR A 57 12.88 3.50 6.28
C THR A 57 13.79 4.70 6.35
N PHE A 58 13.73 5.41 7.47
CA PHE A 58 14.55 6.58 7.76
C PHE A 58 15.03 6.55 9.21
N ASP A 59 16.32 6.76 9.43
CA ASP A 59 16.95 6.71 10.75
C ASP A 59 17.16 8.09 11.41
N GLY A 60 16.81 9.16 10.70
CA GLY A 60 17.08 10.55 11.12
C GLY A 60 18.12 11.23 10.24
N GLU A 61 18.91 10.47 9.48
CA GLU A 61 19.96 10.99 8.60
C GLU A 61 19.83 10.43 7.18
N GLN A 62 19.59 9.13 7.04
CA GLN A 62 19.60 8.42 5.78
C GLN A 62 18.33 7.59 5.56
N TYR A 63 17.98 7.45 4.28
CA TYR A 63 16.91 6.58 3.83
C TYR A 63 17.47 5.22 3.41
N TYR A 64 16.78 4.15 3.80
CA TYR A 64 17.07 2.78 3.38
C TYR A 64 15.86 2.23 2.63
N SER A 65 16.06 1.54 1.52
CA SER A 65 14.95 1.06 0.71
C SER A 65 15.15 -0.37 0.23
N GLU A 66 14.06 -1.12 0.22
CA GLU A 66 14.02 -2.47 -0.33
C GLU A 66 12.72 -2.65 -1.13
N LYS A 67 12.83 -3.13 -2.37
CA LYS A 67 11.70 -3.28 -3.31
C LYS A 67 11.81 -4.61 -4.04
N ARG A 68 10.70 -5.32 -4.16
CA ARG A 68 10.65 -6.66 -4.77
C ARG A 68 9.33 -6.88 -5.50
N PHE A 69 9.36 -7.77 -6.49
CA PHE A 69 8.14 -8.32 -7.08
C PHE A 69 7.54 -9.40 -6.17
N GLY A 70 6.24 -9.60 -6.27
CA GLY A 70 5.50 -10.58 -5.51
C GLY A 70 5.15 -10.17 -4.08
N LEU A 71 4.88 -11.18 -3.25
CA LEU A 71 4.23 -11.03 -1.95
C LEU A 71 5.18 -10.49 -0.87
N VAL A 72 4.62 -9.79 0.10
CA VAL A 72 5.34 -9.28 1.28
C VAL A 72 5.92 -10.44 2.08
N GLY A 73 5.13 -11.50 2.26
CA GLY A 73 5.50 -12.70 3.02
C GLY A 73 6.68 -13.46 2.42
N ASP A 74 6.95 -13.34 1.13
CA ASP A 74 8.09 -14.00 0.49
C ASP A 74 9.36 -13.14 0.57
N ASN A 75 9.20 -11.82 0.57
CA ASN A 75 10.29 -10.87 0.42
C ASN A 75 10.79 -10.27 1.75
N PHE A 76 9.91 -10.15 2.76
CA PHE A 76 10.19 -9.51 4.04
C PHE A 76 10.11 -10.47 5.25
N ASN A 77 10.23 -11.78 5.02
CA ASN A 77 10.23 -12.79 6.10
C ASN A 77 11.62 -13.08 6.70
N LYS A 78 12.71 -12.61 6.07
CA LYS A 78 14.08 -12.86 6.54
C LYS A 78 14.56 -11.68 7.36
N GLU A 79 15.05 -11.97 8.57
CA GLU A 79 15.65 -10.98 9.47
C GLU A 79 16.76 -10.17 8.77
N LYS A 80 17.57 -10.81 7.92
CA LYS A 80 18.65 -10.13 7.16
C LYS A 80 18.12 -9.00 6.27
N VAL A 81 16.93 -9.14 5.68
CA VAL A 81 16.34 -8.11 4.83
C VAL A 81 15.91 -6.92 5.69
N LEU A 82 15.22 -7.18 6.80
CA LEU A 82 14.76 -6.13 7.72
C LEU A 82 15.93 -5.41 8.41
N LYS A 83 17.05 -6.10 8.69
CA LYS A 83 18.28 -5.47 9.23
C LYS A 83 18.91 -4.43 8.31
N ASN A 84 18.65 -4.50 7.00
CA ASN A 84 19.11 -3.48 6.05
C ASN A 84 18.19 -2.24 6.02
N LEU A 85 16.99 -2.35 6.59
CA LEU A 85 15.98 -1.29 6.69
C LEU A 85 16.03 -0.68 8.10
N LYS A 86 17.06 0.12 8.34
CA LYS A 86 17.32 0.75 9.64
C LYS A 86 16.45 1.98 9.86
N GLY A 87 16.27 2.33 11.13
CA GLY A 87 15.65 3.59 11.54
C GLY A 87 14.25 3.43 12.12
N ASN A 88 13.77 4.53 12.70
CA ASN A 88 12.57 4.52 13.53
C ASN A 88 11.30 4.95 12.78
N TYR A 89 11.43 5.20 11.47
CA TYR A 89 10.34 5.61 10.59
C TYR A 89 10.31 4.70 9.38
N ALA A 90 9.12 4.33 8.94
CA ALA A 90 8.95 3.43 7.80
C ALA A 90 7.67 3.74 7.04
N ILE A 91 7.75 3.64 5.71
CA ILE A 91 6.59 3.58 4.81
C ILE A 91 6.72 2.38 3.90
N GLY A 92 5.60 1.79 3.55
CA GLY A 92 5.53 0.61 2.73
C GLY A 92 4.41 0.67 1.70
N HIS A 93 4.55 -0.07 0.61
CA HIS A 93 3.57 -0.12 -0.46
C HIS A 93 3.39 -1.54 -1.01
N ASN A 94 2.14 -1.96 -1.24
CA ASN A 94 1.77 -3.13 -2.04
C ASN A 94 1.21 -2.66 -3.37
N ARG A 95 1.86 -3.07 -4.45
CA ARG A 95 1.44 -2.77 -5.81
C ARG A 95 0.42 -3.81 -6.27
N TYR A 96 -0.73 -3.30 -6.70
CA TYR A 96 -1.70 -4.09 -7.45
C TYR A 96 -1.22 -4.31 -8.86
#